data_AF-A0A1M6A653-F1
#
_entry.id   AF-A0A1M6A653-F1
#
_cell.length_a   1.000
_cell.length_b   1.000
_cell.length_c   1.000
_cell.angle_alpha   90.00
_cell.angle_beta   90.00
_cell.angle_gamma   90.00
#
_symmetry.space_group_name_H-M   'P 1'
#
loop_
_entity.id
_entity.type
_entity.pdbx_description
1 polymer ?
#
loop_
_entity_poly.entity_id
_entity_poly.type
_entity_poly.pdbx_seq_one_letter_code
_entity_poly.pdbx_strand_id
1 'polypeptide(L)'
;MQAQLNKDERIEIRISPHDKRIFQKAQKLSGDKSFSSFIVRVVKKEAEEIVAKNDTVIASERDRNIFFKTVFGDSKPNSKLIEAAEKYKSQADLL
;
A
#
# COMPACT_ATOMS: atom_id res chain seq x y z
N MET A 1 3.49 -0.30 17.13
CA MET A 1 4.40 -1.32 16.56
C MET A 1 5.73 -0.66 16.26
N GLN A 2 6.74 -0.83 17.11
CA GLN A 2 8.10 -0.49 16.71
C GLN A 2 8.55 -1.58 15.75
N ALA A 3 8.59 -1.27 14.45
CA ALA A 3 9.28 -2.13 13.51
C ALA A 3 10.74 -2.22 13.99
N GLN A 4 11.22 -3.44 14.24
CA GLN A 4 12.60 -3.69 14.62
C GLN A 4 13.53 -3.00 13.60
N LEU A 5 14.40 -2.11 14.09
CA LEU A 5 15.44 -1.43 13.31
C LEU A 5 16.58 -2.37 12.86
N ASN A 6 16.42 -3.68 13.12
CA ASN A 6 17.43 -4.68 12.82
C ASN A 6 17.33 -5.08 11.34
N LYS A 7 18.48 -5.10 10.65
CA LYS A 7 18.60 -5.44 9.23
C LYS A 7 18.90 -6.93 9.05
N ASP A 8 18.09 -7.78 9.68
CA ASP A 8 18.37 -9.22 9.76
C ASP A 8 17.74 -10.00 8.59
N GLU A 9 16.78 -9.39 7.91
CA GLU A 9 16.11 -9.96 6.73
C GLU A 9 16.96 -9.83 5.46
N ARG A 10 16.93 -10.86 4.60
CA ARG A 10 17.74 -10.93 3.38
C ARG A 10 16.87 -11.10 2.15
N ILE A 11 17.25 -10.41 1.07
CA ILE A 11 16.64 -10.56 -0.25
C ILE A 11 17.65 -11.23 -1.17
N GLU A 12 17.33 -12.42 -1.67
CA GLU A 12 18.12 -13.09 -2.70
C GLU A 12 17.53 -12.80 -4.08
N ILE A 13 18.33 -12.23 -4.98
CA ILE A 13 17.90 -11.87 -6.34
C ILE A 13 18.93 -12.39 -7.33
N ARG A 14 18.46 -13.12 -8.34
CA ARG A 14 19.25 -13.45 -9.53
C ARG A 14 18.94 -12.43 -10.62
N ILE A 15 19.98 -11.83 -11.19
CA ILE A 15 19.88 -10.86 -12.28
C ILE A 15 20.80 -11.25 -13.42
N SER A 16 20.46 -10.81 -14.63
CA SER A 16 21.32 -11.02 -15.79
C SER A 16 22.63 -10.19 -15.65
N PRO A 17 23.72 -10.59 -16.33
CA PRO A 17 24.93 -9.78 -16.38
C PRO A 17 24.71 -8.40 -16.98
N HIS A 18 23.78 -8.28 -17.93
CA HIS A 18 23.41 -7.01 -18.57
C HIS A 18 22.79 -6.05 -17.54
N ASP A 19 21.78 -6.51 -16.80
CA ASP A 19 21.09 -5.68 -15.82
C ASP A 19 22.05 -5.30 -14.69
N LYS A 20 22.90 -6.23 -14.25
CA LYS A 20 23.93 -5.94 -13.25
C LYS A 20 24.83 -4.78 -13.67
N ARG A 21 25.27 -4.73 -14.94
CA ARG A 21 26.11 -3.63 -15.46
C ARG A 21 25.35 -2.30 -15.47
N ILE A 22 24.09 -2.30 -15.91
CA ILE A 22 23.25 -1.10 -15.92
C ILE A 22 23.05 -0.58 -14.50
N PHE A 23 22.66 -1.45 -13.57
CA PHE A 23 22.39 -1.07 -12.19
C PHE A 23 23.66 -0.56 -11.50
N GLN A 24 24.83 -1.17 -11.74
CA GLN A 24 26.10 -0.69 -11.20
C GLN A 24 26.48 0.68 -11.77
N LYS A 25 26.23 0.93 -13.07
CA LYS A 25 26.43 2.26 -13.67
C LYS A 25 25.51 3.29 -13.01
N ALA A 26 24.23 2.97 -12.86
CA ALA A 26 23.25 3.84 -12.20
C ALA A 26 23.61 4.12 -10.73
N GLN A 27 24.09 3.11 -10.00
CA GLN A 27 24.59 3.24 -8.64
C GLN A 27 25.73 4.25 -8.53
N LYS A 28 26.72 4.16 -9.43
CA LYS A 28 27.84 5.12 -9.45
C LYS A 28 27.38 6.54 -9.75
N LEU A 29 26.48 6.71 -10.72
CA LEU A 29 25.94 8.02 -11.11
C LEU A 29 25.06 8.65 -10.03
N SER A 30 24.34 7.84 -9.26
CA SER A 30 23.47 8.30 -8.17
C SER A 30 24.21 8.56 -6.85
N GLY A 31 25.50 8.24 -6.75
CA GLY A 31 26.32 8.50 -5.57
C GLY A 31 26.09 7.54 -4.39
N ASP A 32 25.39 6.42 -4.61
CA ASP A 32 25.18 5.42 -3.57
C ASP A 32 26.48 4.75 -3.16
N LYS A 33 26.66 4.52 -1.85
CA LYS A 33 27.90 3.95 -1.30
C LYS A 33 28.16 2.50 -1.72
N SER A 34 27.12 1.74 -2.01
CA SER A 34 27.23 0.32 -2.38
C SER A 34 26.14 -0.11 -3.36
N PHE A 35 26.38 -1.21 -4.06
CA PHE A 35 25.38 -1.81 -4.96
C PHE A 35 24.10 -2.21 -4.21
N SER A 36 24.24 -2.87 -3.06
CA SER A 36 23.09 -3.28 -2.25
C SER A 36 22.29 -2.09 -1.72
N SER A 37 22.95 -1.03 -1.25
CA SER A 37 22.25 0.18 -0.79
C SER A 37 21.49 0.88 -1.91
N PHE A 38 22.07 0.91 -3.12
CA PHE A 38 21.38 1.42 -4.31
C PHE A 38 20.11 0.61 -4.62
N ILE A 39 20.21 -0.72 -4.68
CA ILE A 39 19.07 -1.59 -4.98
C ILE A 39 17.96 -1.41 -3.93
N VAL A 40 18.32 -1.45 -2.63
CA VAL A 40 17.35 -1.25 -1.54
C VAL A 40 16.68 0.12 -1.64
N ARG A 41 17.44 1.19 -1.91
CA ARG A 41 16.89 2.56 -2.04
C ARG A 41 15.91 2.67 -3.20
N VAL A 42 16.25 2.13 -4.36
CA VAL A 42 15.40 2.18 -5.56
C VAL A 42 14.13 1.35 -5.35
N VAL A 43 14.26 0.12 -4.87
CA VAL A 43 13.11 -0.76 -4.61
C VAL A 43 12.20 -0.17 -3.54
N LYS A 44 12.77 0.38 -2.45
CA LYS A 44 11.99 1.02 -1.39
C LYS A 44 11.18 2.19 -1.92
N LYS A 45 11.79 3.08 -2.71
CA LYS A 45 11.10 4.24 -3.27
C LYS A 45 9.89 3.81 -4.12
N GLU A 46 10.10 2.87 -5.05
CA GLU A 46 9.01 2.39 -5.92
C GLU A 46 7.92 1.69 -5.11
N ALA A 47 8.30 0.88 -4.11
CA ALA A 47 7.34 0.20 -3.25
C ALA A 47 6.49 1.19 -2.44
N GLU A 48 7.09 2.23 -1.88
CA GLU A 48 6.37 3.29 -1.16
C GLU A 48 5.39 4.02 -2.08
N GLU A 49 5.77 4.32 -3.32
CA GLU A 49 4.89 4.95 -4.31
C GLU A 49 3.71 4.04 -4.70
N ILE A 50 3.95 2.75 -4.91
CA ILE A 50 2.90 1.76 -5.19
C ILE A 50 1.92 1.65 -4.01
N VAL A 51 2.44 1.49 -2.79
CA VAL A 51 1.60 1.39 -1.59
C VAL A 51 0.78 2.66 -1.40
N ALA A 52 1.41 3.84 -1.45
CA ALA A 52 0.71 5.10 -1.31
C ALA A 52 -0.40 5.27 -2.36
N LYS A 53 -0.14 4.91 -3.62
CA LYS A 53 -1.13 4.99 -4.69
C LYS A 53 -2.35 4.09 -4.46
N ASN A 54 -2.15 2.90 -3.91
CA ASN A 54 -3.23 1.93 -3.72
C ASN A 54 -3.98 2.11 -2.39
N ASP A 55 -3.29 2.56 -1.34
CA ASP A 55 -3.88 2.77 -0.01
C ASP A 55 -4.58 4.14 0.12
N THR A 56 -4.43 5.03 -0.86
CA THR A 56 -5.11 6.33 -0.84
C THR A 56 -6.61 6.15 -1.11
N VAL A 57 -7.40 6.14 -0.04
CA VAL A 57 -8.88 6.03 -0.07
C VAL A 57 -9.55 7.33 -0.55
N ILE A 58 -8.93 8.49 -0.31
CA ILE A 58 -9.44 9.80 -0.72
C ILE A 58 -8.43 10.42 -1.69
N ALA A 59 -8.58 10.10 -2.97
CA ALA A 59 -7.63 10.48 -4.01
C ALA A 59 -7.86 11.89 -4.58
N SER A 60 -9.03 12.50 -4.34
CA SER A 60 -9.36 13.83 -4.84
C SER A 60 -10.18 14.67 -3.86
N GLU A 61 -10.21 15.98 -4.09
CA GLU A 61 -11.08 16.89 -3.33
C GLU A 61 -12.56 16.56 -3.50
N ARG A 62 -12.95 16.08 -4.69
CA ARG A 62 -14.30 15.59 -4.95
C ARG A 62 -14.63 14.39 -4.07
N ASP A 63 -13.72 13.42 -3.98
CA ASP A 63 -13.90 12.23 -3.15
C ASP A 63 -13.98 12.60 -1.67
N ARG A 64 -13.14 13.55 -1.24
CA ARG A 64 -13.18 14.11 0.12
C ARG A 64 -14.56 14.69 0.41
N ASN A 65 -15.07 15.56 -0.46
CA ASN A 65 -16.36 16.21 -0.24
C ASN A 65 -17.52 15.19 -0.19
N ILE A 66 -17.52 14.20 -1.08
CA ILE A 66 -18.52 13.12 -1.09
C ILE A 66 -18.41 12.28 0.18
N PHE A 67 -17.20 11.85 0.55
CA PHE A 67 -16.96 11.04 1.73
C PHE A 67 -17.45 11.74 3.00
N PHE A 68 -16.98 12.97 3.27
CA PHE A 68 -17.38 13.70 4.47
C PHE A 68 -18.88 14.02 4.48
N LYS A 69 -19.47 14.42 3.34
CA LYS A 69 -20.92 14.64 3.25
C LYS A 69 -21.72 13.36 3.54
N THR A 70 -21.23 12.22 3.10
CA THR A 70 -21.93 10.93 3.27
C THR A 70 -21.77 10.39 4.69
N VAL A 71 -20.57 10.49 5.27
CA VAL A 71 -20.26 10.00 6.63
C VAL A 71 -20.94 10.84 7.71
N PHE A 72 -20.95 12.17 7.56
CA PHE A 72 -21.58 13.08 8.53
C PHE A 72 -23.02 13.44 8.18
N GLY A 73 -23.54 12.95 7.05
CA GLY A 73 -24.94 13.13 6.66
C GLY A 73 -25.84 12.06 7.26
N ASP A 74 -27.11 12.39 7.49
CA ASP A 74 -28.17 11.47 7.96
C ASP A 74 -28.68 10.54 6.85
N SER A 75 -27.75 9.81 6.22
CA SER A 75 -28.06 8.85 5.17
C SER A 75 -28.71 7.59 5.79
N LYS A 76 -30.03 7.43 5.66
CA LYS A 76 -30.69 6.20 6.11
C LYS A 76 -30.34 5.01 5.19
N PRO A 77 -30.13 3.80 5.73
CA PRO A 77 -29.90 2.61 4.91
C PRO A 77 -31.14 2.33 4.05
N ASN A 78 -30.91 1.84 2.82
CA ASN A 78 -32.00 1.43 1.94
C ASN A 78 -32.54 0.03 2.33
N SER A 79 -33.67 -0.37 1.73
CA SER A 79 -34.31 -1.66 2.04
C SER A 79 -33.36 -2.85 1.90
N LYS A 80 -32.53 -2.88 0.85
CA LYS A 80 -31.56 -3.96 0.62
C LYS A 80 -30.51 -4.07 1.74
N LEU A 81 -30.02 -2.93 2.25
CA LEU A 81 -29.07 -2.92 3.37
C LEU A 81 -29.72 -3.37 4.67
N ILE A 82 -30.97 -2.97 4.90
CA ILE A 82 -31.76 -3.38 6.08
C ILE A 82 -31.98 -4.90 6.03
N GLU A 83 -32.48 -5.43 4.91
CA GLU A 83 -32.71 -6.87 4.72
C GLU A 83 -31.43 -7.70 4.89
N ALA A 84 -30.29 -7.22 4.36
CA ALA A 84 -29.01 -7.89 4.52
C ALA A 84 -28.55 -7.94 5.99
N ALA A 85 -28.76 -6.85 6.74
CA ALA A 85 -28.43 -6.78 8.16
C ALA A 85 -29.33 -7.69 9.01
N GLU A 86 -30.63 -7.74 8.70
CA GLU A 86 -31.59 -8.65 9.35
C GLU A 86 -31.24 -10.11 9.09
N LYS A 87 -30.90 -10.46 7.85
CA LYS A 87 -30.44 -11.81 7.49
C LYS A 87 -29.20 -12.21 8.27
N TYR A 88 -28.20 -11.32 8.37
CA TYR A 88 -26.99 -11.60 9.16
C TYR A 88 -27.31 -11.84 10.64
N LYS A 89 -28.13 -10.98 11.26
CA LYS A 89 -28.54 -11.15 12.67
C LYS A 89 -29.26 -12.47 12.90
N SER A 90 -30.22 -12.81 12.04
CA SER A 90 -30.94 -14.09 12.15
C SER A 90 -30.00 -15.30 12.06
N GLN A 91 -28.91 -15.23 11.29
CA GLN A 91 -27.92 -16.30 11.18
C GLN A 91 -26.95 -16.33 12.36
N ALA A 92 -26.62 -15.18 12.95
CA ALA A 92 -25.76 -15.07 14.12
C ALA A 92 -26.47 -15.51 15.41
N ASP A 93 -27.79 -15.28 15.52
CA ASP A 93 -28.62 -15.69 16.66
C ASP A 93 -28.97 -17.21 16.64
N LEU A 94 -28.58 -17.91 15.57
CA LEU A 94 -28.75 -19.36 15.37
C LEU A 94 -27.49 -20.18 15.73
N LEU A 95 -26.43 -19.53 16.26
CA LEU A 95 -25.20 -20.12 16.80
C LEU A 95 -25.13 -19.94 18.33
#